data_AF-A0A2S4UXT3-F1
#
_entry.id   AF-A0A2S4UXT3-F1
#
_cell.length_a   1.000
_cell.length_b   1.000
_cell.length_c   1.000
_cell.angle_alpha   90.00
_cell.angle_beta   90.00
_cell.angle_gamma   90.00
#
_symmetry.space_group_name_H-M   'P 1'
#
loop_
_entity.id
_entity.type
_entity.pdbx_description
1 polymer ?
#
loop_
_entity_poly.entity_id
_entity_poly.type
_entity_poly.pdbx_seq_one_letter_code
_entity_poly.pdbx_strand_id
1 'polypeptide(L)'
;MDSHRNIQPRKFSGTSDEEKIHLICGQLLSMKMSPKQFITGFLTKNNSLLRYRRCMWTTKYGRTSTIKLVRIITNNFRKTQEGSAQWTRLIQEEAISILQEQLIPKGCYPLGSFQSARTVTREFFTDNAIDEQNKRLTTEDTPFLFNLLVGALSGAVDEETELDEELDKNLDQYIELPPETHASSGTSGSEDSPDNSAKDPEDALLTDSMDED
;
A
#
# COMPACT_ATOMS: atom_id res chain seq x y z
N MET A 1 43.61 -18.55 -32.96
CA MET A 1 42.62 -17.72 -33.71
C MET A 1 41.26 -18.13 -33.21
N ASP A 2 40.86 -17.51 -32.11
CA ASP A 2 39.64 -17.82 -31.38
C ASP A 2 38.43 -17.22 -32.08
N SER A 3 37.59 -18.09 -32.62
CA SER A 3 36.34 -17.69 -33.26
C SER A 3 35.29 -17.48 -32.15
N HIS A 4 35.15 -16.23 -31.75
CA HIS A 4 34.11 -15.77 -30.82
C HIS A 4 32.73 -16.13 -31.37
N ARG A 5 32.07 -17.11 -30.75
CA ARG A 5 30.65 -17.39 -30.96
C ARG A 5 29.85 -16.21 -30.43
N ASN A 6 29.40 -15.37 -31.34
CA ASN A 6 28.49 -14.26 -31.13
C ASN A 6 27.12 -14.82 -30.71
N ILE A 7 26.87 -14.93 -29.40
CA ILE A 7 25.56 -15.28 -28.85
C ILE A 7 24.74 -14.00 -28.89
N GLN A 8 24.07 -13.76 -30.01
CA GLN A 8 23.02 -12.73 -30.04
C GLN A 8 21.87 -13.17 -29.12
N PRO A 9 21.28 -12.25 -28.34
CA PRO A 9 20.11 -12.55 -27.54
C PRO A 9 18.98 -12.98 -28.48
N ARG A 10 18.55 -14.23 -28.34
CA ARG A 10 17.44 -14.81 -29.09
C ARG A 10 16.21 -13.95 -28.83
N LYS A 11 15.82 -13.13 -29.80
CA LYS A 11 14.53 -12.45 -29.81
C LYS A 11 13.45 -13.54 -29.79
N PHE A 12 12.81 -13.74 -28.65
CA PHE A 12 11.69 -14.68 -28.51
C PHE A 12 10.44 -14.05 -29.10
N SER A 13 10.28 -14.15 -30.42
CA SER A 13 9.03 -13.81 -31.10
C SER A 13 8.19 -15.08 -31.27
N GLY A 14 7.03 -15.13 -30.61
CA GLY A 14 5.98 -16.13 -30.87
C GLY A 14 5.95 -17.32 -29.92
N THR A 15 5.65 -17.09 -28.64
CA THR A 15 5.19 -18.15 -27.73
C THR A 15 3.88 -17.70 -27.08
N SER A 16 2.90 -18.59 -26.99
CA SER A 16 1.63 -18.35 -26.30
C SER A 16 1.90 -17.94 -24.85
N ASP A 17 1.01 -17.16 -24.22
CA ASP A 17 1.20 -16.77 -22.81
C ASP A 17 1.28 -17.99 -21.89
N GLU A 18 0.57 -19.07 -22.23
CA GLU A 18 0.66 -20.37 -21.55
C GLU A 18 2.08 -20.97 -21.63
N GLU A 19 2.74 -20.91 -22.79
CA GLU A 19 4.09 -21.42 -22.97
C GLU A 19 5.12 -20.62 -22.18
N LYS A 20 4.95 -19.29 -22.11
CA LYS A 20 5.80 -18.43 -21.27
C LYS A 20 5.64 -18.76 -19.79
N ILE A 21 4.40 -18.95 -19.33
CA ILE A 21 4.11 -19.34 -17.95
C ILE A 21 4.75 -20.69 -17.61
N HIS A 22 4.59 -21.70 -18.48
CA HIS A 22 5.23 -23.00 -18.30
C HIS A 22 6.76 -22.91 -18.24
N LEU A 23 7.37 -22.11 -19.11
CA LEU A 23 8.81 -21.89 -19.10
C LEU A 23 9.28 -21.29 -17.76
N ILE A 24 8.62 -20.22 -17.30
CA ILE A 24 8.95 -19.55 -16.04
C ILE A 24 8.78 -20.52 -14.86
N CYS A 25 7.67 -21.26 -14.81
CA CYS A 25 7.46 -22.27 -13.77
C CYS A 25 8.55 -23.35 -13.80
N GLY A 26 8.95 -23.83 -14.97
CA GLY A 26 10.04 -24.80 -15.12
C GLY A 26 11.38 -24.26 -14.60
N GLN A 27 11.69 -22.99 -14.85
CA GLN A 27 12.89 -22.33 -14.33
C GLN A 27 12.84 -22.17 -12.81
N LEU A 28 11.71 -21.79 -12.23
CA LEU A 28 11.57 -21.70 -10.77
C LEU A 28 11.80 -23.08 -10.11
N LEU A 29 11.21 -24.13 -10.68
CA LEU A 29 11.38 -25.49 -10.17
C LEU A 29 12.82 -26.00 -10.28
N SER A 30 13.56 -25.67 -11.34
CA SER A 30 14.98 -26.03 -11.45
C SER A 30 15.84 -25.35 -10.37
N MET A 31 15.41 -24.17 -9.91
CA MET A 31 15.99 -23.46 -8.76
C MET A 31 15.44 -23.92 -7.40
N LYS A 32 14.65 -25.01 -7.35
CA LYS A 32 13.98 -25.54 -6.15
C LYS A 32 13.06 -24.52 -5.47
N MET A 33 12.41 -23.66 -6.27
CA MET A 33 11.49 -22.64 -5.79
C MET A 33 10.11 -22.83 -6.42
N SER A 34 9.05 -22.77 -5.61
CA SER A 34 7.68 -22.74 -6.11
C SER A 34 7.27 -21.32 -6.55
N PRO A 35 6.27 -21.17 -7.44
CA PRO A 35 5.71 -19.86 -7.79
C PRO A 35 5.24 -19.05 -6.57
N LYS A 36 4.65 -19.70 -5.57
CA LYS A 36 4.24 -19.03 -4.32
C LYS A 36 5.44 -18.49 -3.55
N GLN A 37 6.49 -19.30 -3.36
CA GLN A 37 7.73 -18.84 -2.69
C GLN A 37 8.39 -17.69 -3.45
N PHE A 38 8.39 -17.75 -4.79
CA PHE A 38 8.87 -16.66 -5.62
C PHE A 38 8.06 -15.39 -5.39
N ILE A 39 6.73 -15.43 -5.48
CA ILE A 39 5.86 -14.27 -5.26
C ILE A 39 6.05 -13.71 -3.84
N THR A 40 6.07 -14.56 -2.81
CA THR A 40 6.30 -14.13 -1.42
C THR A 40 7.66 -13.45 -1.27
N GLY A 41 8.73 -14.03 -1.82
CA GLY A 41 10.06 -13.43 -1.79
C GLY A 41 10.12 -12.13 -2.59
N PHE A 42 9.51 -12.12 -3.78
CA PHE A 42 9.40 -10.96 -4.64
C PHE A 42 8.68 -9.82 -3.92
N LEU A 43 7.65 -10.09 -3.11
CA LEU A 43 6.86 -9.09 -2.38
C LEU A 43 7.51 -8.61 -1.07
N THR A 44 8.24 -9.47 -0.36
CA THR A 44 8.69 -9.17 1.02
C THR A 44 10.18 -8.86 1.16
N LYS A 45 11.04 -9.32 0.24
CA LYS A 45 12.50 -9.14 0.40
C LYS A 45 12.89 -7.67 0.22
N ASN A 46 13.76 -7.20 1.12
CA ASN A 46 14.30 -5.85 1.10
C ASN A 46 15.51 -5.77 0.16
N ASN A 47 15.23 -5.62 -1.14
CA ASN A 47 16.23 -5.41 -2.18
C ASN A 47 15.77 -4.23 -3.05
N SER A 48 16.68 -3.33 -3.42
CA SER A 48 16.36 -2.09 -4.15
C SER A 48 15.70 -2.36 -5.51
N LEU A 49 16.18 -3.37 -6.25
CA LEU A 49 15.63 -3.76 -7.55
C LEU A 49 14.22 -4.33 -7.42
N LEU A 50 14.02 -5.20 -6.42
CA LEU A 50 12.71 -5.77 -6.15
C LEU A 50 11.74 -4.67 -5.69
N ARG A 51 12.18 -3.72 -4.86
CA ARG A 51 11.38 -2.57 -4.42
C ARG A 51 10.95 -1.71 -5.60
N TYR A 52 11.87 -1.40 -6.52
CA TYR A 52 11.57 -0.65 -7.74
C TYR A 52 10.51 -1.37 -8.59
N ARG A 53 10.68 -2.67 -8.84
CA ARG A 53 9.71 -3.46 -9.61
C ARG A 53 8.34 -3.57 -8.93
N ARG A 54 8.31 -3.63 -7.59
CA ARG A 54 7.06 -3.66 -6.82
C ARG A 54 6.33 -2.31 -6.81
N CYS A 55 7.03 -1.18 -6.84
CA CYS A 55 6.36 0.12 -6.76
C CYS A 55 5.37 0.31 -7.91
N MET A 56 5.67 -0.29 -9.07
CA MET A 56 4.82 -0.27 -10.26
C MET A 56 3.41 -0.86 -10.02
N TRP A 57 3.27 -1.82 -9.09
CA TRP A 57 1.99 -2.43 -8.73
C TRP A 57 1.03 -1.43 -8.06
N THR A 58 1.56 -0.34 -7.51
CA THR A 58 0.79 0.67 -6.78
C THR A 58 0.58 1.97 -7.56
N THR A 59 1.07 2.04 -8.81
CA THR A 59 0.87 3.17 -9.71
C THR A 59 -0.60 3.32 -10.11
N LYS A 60 -0.97 4.46 -10.71
CA LYS A 60 -2.35 4.74 -11.13
C LYS A 60 -2.95 3.62 -11.99
N TYR A 61 -2.18 3.11 -12.97
CA TYR A 61 -2.61 2.02 -13.85
C TYR A 61 -2.33 0.63 -13.23
N GLY A 62 -1.21 0.49 -12.49
CA GLY A 62 -0.83 -0.78 -11.87
C GLY A 62 -1.74 -1.21 -10.72
N ARG A 63 -2.38 -0.28 -10.01
CA ARG A 63 -3.30 -0.61 -8.90
C ARG A 63 -4.51 -1.40 -9.40
N THR A 64 -5.08 -1.02 -10.55
CA THR A 64 -6.25 -1.70 -11.13
C THR A 64 -5.94 -3.15 -11.51
N SER A 65 -4.85 -3.38 -12.25
CA SER A 65 -4.43 -4.73 -12.64
C SER A 65 -4.01 -5.57 -11.43
N THR A 66 -3.43 -4.95 -10.41
CA THR A 66 -3.11 -5.62 -9.13
C THR A 66 -4.36 -6.06 -8.39
N ILE A 67 -5.39 -5.22 -8.31
CA ILE A 67 -6.69 -5.59 -7.71
C ILE A 67 -7.34 -6.75 -8.49
N LYS A 68 -7.28 -6.72 -9.83
CA LYS A 68 -7.75 -7.83 -10.69
C LYS A 68 -6.99 -9.13 -10.39
N LEU A 69 -5.67 -9.06 -10.20
CA LEU A 69 -4.86 -10.22 -9.80
C LEU A 69 -5.28 -10.77 -8.44
N VAL A 70 -5.51 -9.91 -7.44
CA VAL A 70 -6.03 -10.33 -6.12
C VAL A 70 -7.37 -11.04 -6.27
N ARG A 71 -8.29 -10.52 -7.10
CA ARG A 71 -9.58 -11.17 -7.39
C ARG A 71 -9.42 -12.55 -8.05
N ILE A 72 -8.51 -12.71 -9.00
CA ILE A 72 -8.19 -14.01 -9.61
C ILE A 72 -7.68 -14.99 -8.55
N ILE A 73 -6.83 -14.54 -7.63
CA ILE A 73 -6.36 -15.35 -6.50
C ILE A 73 -7.55 -15.77 -5.62
N THR A 74 -8.42 -14.83 -5.24
CA THR A 74 -9.63 -15.09 -4.44
C THR A 74 -10.57 -16.08 -5.11
N ASN A 75 -10.77 -15.99 -6.42
CA ASN A 75 -11.62 -16.93 -7.17
C ASN A 75 -11.12 -18.38 -7.04
N ASN A 76 -9.82 -18.61 -6.82
CA ASN A 76 -9.32 -19.95 -6.54
C ASN A 76 -9.66 -20.44 -5.12
N PHE A 77 -9.69 -19.56 -4.12
CA PHE A 77 -10.11 -19.93 -2.76
C PHE A 77 -11.60 -20.30 -2.72
N ARG A 78 -12.44 -19.53 -3.43
CA ARG A 78 -13.90 -19.73 -3.50
C ARG A 78 -14.34 -21.04 -4.16
N LYS A 79 -13.44 -21.77 -4.84
CA LYS A 79 -13.71 -23.11 -5.40
C LYS A 79 -13.99 -24.17 -4.33
N THR A 80 -13.61 -23.91 -3.08
CA THR A 80 -13.77 -24.84 -1.96
C THR A 80 -14.49 -24.16 -0.81
N GLN A 81 -15.27 -24.92 -0.04
CA GLN A 81 -15.96 -24.38 1.14
C GLN A 81 -14.96 -23.88 2.19
N GLU A 82 -13.88 -24.62 2.43
CA GLU A 82 -12.83 -24.24 3.37
C GLU A 82 -12.10 -22.97 2.93
N GLY A 83 -11.69 -22.90 1.66
CA GLY A 83 -11.03 -21.71 1.11
C GLY A 83 -11.95 -20.48 1.13
N SER A 84 -13.25 -20.65 0.86
CA SER A 84 -14.26 -19.58 0.99
C SER A 84 -14.35 -19.08 2.43
N ALA A 85 -14.40 -19.98 3.42
CA ALA A 85 -14.43 -19.60 4.83
C ALA A 85 -13.15 -18.85 5.27
N GLN A 86 -11.98 -19.30 4.82
CA GLN A 86 -10.71 -18.61 5.08
C GLN A 86 -10.69 -17.20 4.48
N TRP A 87 -11.19 -17.04 3.25
CA TRP A 87 -11.31 -15.73 2.60
C TRP A 87 -12.25 -14.79 3.36
N THR A 88 -13.43 -15.27 3.76
CA THR A 88 -14.39 -14.47 4.56
C THR A 88 -13.76 -14.01 5.87
N ARG A 89 -13.02 -14.89 6.55
CA ARG A 89 -12.31 -14.53 7.79
C ARG A 89 -11.26 -13.43 7.54
N LEU A 90 -10.46 -13.55 6.49
CA LEU A 90 -9.47 -12.54 6.14
C LEU A 90 -10.12 -11.17 5.89
N ILE A 91 -11.20 -11.13 5.11
CA ILE A 91 -11.92 -9.88 4.82
C ILE A 91 -12.56 -9.29 6.08
N GLN A 92 -13.07 -10.14 6.98
CA GLN A 92 -13.59 -9.70 8.26
C GLN A 92 -12.47 -9.07 9.13
N GLU A 93 -11.30 -9.70 9.21
CA GLU A 93 -10.15 -9.17 9.96
C GLU A 93 -9.70 -7.81 9.40
N GLU A 94 -9.60 -7.67 8.08
CA GLU A 94 -9.23 -6.41 7.43
C GLU A 94 -10.30 -5.32 7.62
N ALA A 95 -11.58 -5.65 7.48
CA ALA A 95 -12.67 -4.71 7.69
C ALA A 95 -12.69 -4.17 9.12
N ILE A 96 -12.40 -5.02 10.12
CA ILE A 96 -12.26 -4.59 11.51
C ILE A 96 -11.06 -3.65 11.67
N SER A 97 -9.92 -3.93 11.02
CA SER A 97 -8.75 -3.05 11.07
C SER A 97 -9.08 -1.65 10.51
N ILE A 98 -9.74 -1.58 9.36
CA ILE A 98 -10.16 -0.30 8.76
C ILE A 98 -11.13 0.45 9.69
N LEU A 99 -12.06 -0.25 10.33
CA LEU A 99 -12.99 0.36 11.30
C LEU A 99 -12.28 0.88 12.55
N GLN A 100 -11.21 0.23 12.99
CA GLN A 100 -10.40 0.70 14.12
C GLN A 100 -9.60 1.96 13.79
N GLU A 101 -9.24 2.16 12.52
CA GLU A 101 -8.59 3.39 12.05
C GLU A 101 -9.60 4.55 11.92
N GLN A 102 -10.86 4.25 11.62
CA GLN A 102 -11.96 5.21 11.61
C GLN A 102 -12.51 5.45 13.01
N LEU A 103 -11.75 6.20 13.82
CA LEU A 103 -12.17 6.57 15.17
C LEU A 103 -13.04 7.81 15.13
N ILE A 104 -14.26 7.67 15.66
CA ILE A 104 -15.06 8.82 16.04
C ILE A 104 -14.28 9.62 17.10
N PRO A 105 -14.20 10.97 16.98
CA PRO A 105 -13.57 11.82 17.98
C PRO A 105 -14.05 11.49 19.40
N LYS A 106 -13.09 11.17 20.28
CA LYS A 106 -13.37 10.80 21.67
C LYS A 106 -13.61 12.06 22.51
N GLY A 107 -14.47 11.93 23.53
CA GLY A 107 -14.74 13.00 24.48
C GLY A 107 -15.96 13.85 24.11
N CYS A 108 -16.12 14.97 24.81
CA CYS A 108 -17.30 15.81 24.72
C CYS A 108 -17.31 16.69 23.46
N TYR A 109 -18.47 16.83 22.84
CA TYR A 109 -18.75 17.80 21.78
C TYR A 109 -18.41 19.24 22.25
N PRO A 110 -17.84 20.11 21.38
CA PRO A 110 -17.63 19.94 19.93
C PRO A 110 -16.37 19.17 19.53
N LEU A 111 -15.42 19.01 20.45
CA LEU A 111 -14.12 18.38 20.18
C LEU A 111 -14.21 16.85 20.06
N GLY A 112 -15.24 16.26 20.66
CA GLY A 112 -15.57 14.84 20.54
C GLY A 112 -17.00 14.61 20.05
N SER A 113 -17.40 13.35 20.00
CA SER A 113 -18.74 12.94 19.55
C SER A 113 -19.79 12.83 20.65
N PHE A 114 -19.37 12.82 21.92
CA PHE A 114 -20.30 12.64 23.03
C PHE A 114 -20.95 13.98 23.42
N GLN A 115 -22.29 14.04 23.39
CA GLN A 115 -23.04 15.19 23.89
C GLN A 115 -23.52 14.93 25.33
N SER A 116 -23.17 15.80 26.27
CA SER A 116 -23.63 15.69 27.66
C SER A 116 -25.01 16.30 27.84
N ALA A 117 -25.89 15.60 28.56
CA ALA A 117 -27.21 16.13 28.94
C ALA A 117 -27.13 17.40 29.81
N ARG A 118 -25.98 17.68 30.43
CA ARG A 118 -25.75 18.91 31.22
C ARG A 118 -25.40 20.12 30.34
N THR A 119 -24.93 19.90 29.13
CA THR A 119 -24.43 20.95 28.22
C THR A 119 -25.22 21.03 26.92
N VAL A 120 -26.13 20.08 26.68
CA VAL A 120 -26.97 20.07 25.48
C VAL A 120 -27.94 21.26 25.51
N THR A 121 -28.04 21.95 24.37
CA THR A 121 -28.93 23.08 24.17
C THR A 121 -30.02 22.74 23.15
N ARG A 122 -31.00 23.63 22.96
CA ARG A 122 -32.10 23.37 21.99
C ARG A 122 -31.60 23.30 20.55
N GLU A 123 -30.52 23.99 20.24
CA GLU A 123 -29.89 24.05 18.92
C GLU A 123 -29.42 22.65 18.47
N PHE A 124 -29.00 21.79 19.41
CA PHE A 124 -28.60 20.40 19.14
C PHE A 124 -29.74 19.54 18.56
N PHE A 125 -30.99 19.87 18.89
CA PHE A 125 -32.17 19.12 18.45
C PHE A 125 -32.82 19.72 17.20
N THR A 126 -32.19 20.70 16.57
CA THR A 126 -32.68 21.25 15.30
C THR A 126 -32.38 20.27 14.16
N ASP A 127 -33.25 20.24 13.15
CA ASP A 127 -33.04 19.39 11.97
C ASP A 127 -31.68 19.68 11.32
N ASN A 128 -31.28 20.95 11.25
CA ASN A 128 -29.98 21.35 10.73
C ASN A 128 -28.79 20.77 11.53
N ALA A 129 -28.87 20.74 12.86
CA ALA A 129 -27.82 20.16 13.70
C ALA A 129 -27.75 18.63 13.55
N ILE A 130 -28.91 17.97 13.42
CA ILE A 130 -28.98 16.52 13.16
C ILE A 130 -28.38 16.20 11.79
N ASP A 131 -28.72 16.96 10.76
CA ASP A 131 -28.20 16.79 9.40
C ASP A 131 -26.68 17.00 9.34
N GLU A 132 -26.17 18.03 10.01
CA GLU A 132 -24.73 18.30 10.10
C GLU A 132 -23.99 17.17 10.83
N GLN A 133 -24.54 16.67 11.94
CA GLN A 133 -23.97 15.54 12.67
C GLN A 133 -23.98 14.26 11.83
N ASN A 134 -25.09 13.94 11.17
CA ASN A 134 -25.20 12.77 10.30
C ASN A 134 -24.21 12.86 9.14
N LYS A 135 -24.09 14.03 8.51
CA LYS A 135 -23.10 14.27 7.46
C LYS A 135 -21.69 14.00 7.98
N ARG A 136 -21.29 14.65 9.10
CA ARG A 136 -19.96 14.44 9.69
C ARG A 136 -19.70 12.97 10.01
N LEU A 137 -20.66 12.29 10.64
CA LEU A 137 -20.51 10.88 11.04
C LEU A 137 -20.32 9.96 9.83
N THR A 138 -21.04 10.22 8.73
CA THR A 138 -21.07 9.37 7.53
C THR A 138 -19.99 9.71 6.50
N THR A 139 -19.47 10.94 6.47
CA THR A 139 -18.46 11.35 5.48
C THR A 139 -17.07 11.53 6.04
N GLU A 140 -16.94 11.82 7.33
CA GLU A 140 -15.66 12.16 7.97
C GLU A 140 -15.27 11.12 9.02
N ASP A 141 -16.12 10.89 10.03
CA ASP A 141 -15.76 10.06 11.19
C ASP A 141 -15.74 8.56 10.84
N THR A 142 -16.76 8.06 10.12
CA THR A 142 -16.94 6.62 9.84
C THR A 142 -17.38 6.28 8.41
N PRO A 143 -16.74 6.84 7.36
CA PRO A 143 -17.20 6.66 5.98
C PRO A 143 -17.14 5.21 5.49
N PHE A 144 -16.22 4.38 5.98
CA PHE A 144 -16.19 2.96 5.58
C PHE A 144 -17.35 2.18 6.20
N LEU A 145 -17.63 2.40 7.49
CA LEU A 145 -18.75 1.73 8.17
C LEU A 145 -20.08 2.07 7.50
N PHE A 146 -20.30 3.37 7.23
CA PHE A 146 -21.52 3.83 6.59
C PHE A 146 -21.70 3.18 5.21
N ASN A 147 -20.67 3.26 4.36
CA ASN A 147 -20.74 2.67 3.02
C ASN A 147 -20.88 1.14 3.04
N LEU A 148 -20.25 0.46 4.00
CA LEU A 148 -20.38 -0.98 4.19
C LEU A 148 -21.83 -1.37 4.53
N LEU A 149 -22.46 -0.66 5.46
CA LEU A 149 -23.84 -0.92 5.88
C LEU A 149 -24.83 -0.58 4.74
N VAL A 150 -24.69 0.59 4.12
CA VAL A 150 -25.55 1.00 3.01
C VAL A 150 -25.43 0.04 1.83
N GLY A 151 -24.20 -0.37 1.46
CA GLY A 151 -23.98 -1.35 0.41
C GLY A 151 -24.60 -2.71 0.74
N ALA A 152 -24.41 -3.19 1.97
CA ALA A 152 -25.00 -4.46 2.42
C ALA A 152 -26.54 -4.44 2.43
N LEU A 153 -27.15 -3.33 2.82
CA LEU A 153 -28.61 -3.16 2.85
C LEU A 153 -29.21 -2.95 1.46
N SER A 154 -28.50 -2.23 0.59
CA SER A 154 -28.99 -1.90 -0.76
C SER A 154 -28.88 -3.08 -1.73
N GLY A 155 -28.12 -4.13 -1.38
CA GLY A 155 -27.80 -5.23 -2.29
C GLY A 155 -26.98 -4.81 -3.51
N ALA A 156 -26.54 -3.54 -3.55
CA ALA A 156 -25.68 -2.99 -4.59
C ALA A 156 -24.24 -3.45 -4.31
N VAL A 157 -23.91 -4.62 -4.85
CA VAL A 157 -22.53 -4.85 -5.26
C VAL A 157 -22.51 -4.31 -6.68
N ASP A 158 -21.89 -3.16 -6.91
CA ASP A 158 -21.57 -2.75 -8.28
C ASP A 158 -20.81 -3.92 -8.92
N GLU A 159 -21.51 -4.66 -9.78
CA GLU A 159 -20.87 -5.59 -10.70
C GLU A 159 -19.87 -4.74 -11.46
N GLU A 160 -18.59 -5.02 -11.23
CA GLU A 160 -17.52 -4.23 -11.79
C GLU A 160 -17.76 -4.01 -13.28
N THR A 161 -17.81 -2.73 -13.64
CA THR A 161 -17.42 -2.26 -14.96
C THR A 161 -16.27 -3.11 -15.46
N GLU A 162 -16.45 -3.74 -16.63
CA GLU A 162 -15.32 -4.26 -17.39
C GLU A 162 -14.34 -3.10 -17.58
N LEU A 163 -13.35 -3.02 -16.71
CA LEU A 163 -12.27 -2.06 -16.85
C LEU A 163 -11.44 -2.56 -18.02
N ASP A 164 -11.69 -1.95 -19.17
CA ASP A 164 -10.96 -2.16 -20.42
C ASP A 164 -9.47 -2.33 -20.10
N GLU A 165 -8.91 -3.44 -20.57
CA GLU A 165 -7.50 -3.74 -20.48
C GLU A 165 -6.72 -2.75 -21.34
N GLU A 166 -6.43 -1.56 -20.82
CA GLU A 166 -5.27 -0.84 -21.29
C GLU A 166 -4.05 -1.49 -20.64
N LEU A 167 -3.62 -2.62 -21.23
CA LEU A 167 -2.29 -3.16 -21.00
C LEU A 167 -1.32 -2.00 -21.15
N ASP A 168 -0.49 -1.76 -20.14
CA ASP A 168 0.51 -0.71 -20.20
C ASP A 168 1.34 -0.93 -21.48
N LYS A 169 1.11 -0.08 -22.48
CA LYS A 169 1.70 -0.19 -23.83
C LYS A 169 3.23 -0.01 -23.79
N ASN A 170 3.79 0.29 -22.61
CA ASN A 170 5.20 0.50 -22.37
C ASN A 170 5.83 -0.62 -21.53
N LEU A 171 5.64 -1.88 -21.92
CA LEU A 171 6.36 -3.02 -21.33
C LEU A 171 7.90 -2.81 -21.37
N ASP A 172 8.39 -2.04 -22.34
CA ASP A 172 9.80 -1.71 -22.50
C ASP A 172 10.34 -0.78 -21.39
N GLN A 173 9.48 0.02 -20.75
CA GLN A 173 9.86 0.83 -19.58
C GLN A 173 10.16 -0.04 -18.35
N TYR A 174 9.69 -1.30 -18.33
CA TYR A 174 9.97 -2.27 -17.28
C TYR A 174 11.34 -2.97 -17.47
N ILE A 175 11.98 -2.78 -18.63
CA ILE A 175 13.31 -3.31 -18.95
C ILE A 175 14.40 -2.34 -18.46
N GLU A 176 14.07 -1.09 -18.14
CA GLU A 176 15.06 -0.09 -17.73
C GLU A 176 15.82 -0.52 -16.47
N LEU A 177 17.14 -0.59 -16.64
CA LEU A 177 18.12 -0.94 -15.62
C LEU A 177 18.01 0.04 -14.45
N PRO A 178 18.17 -0.45 -13.21
CA PRO A 178 18.24 0.41 -12.03
C PRO A 178 19.27 1.53 -12.22
N PRO A 179 19.08 2.72 -11.61
CA PRO A 179 20.14 3.70 -11.53
C PRO A 179 21.35 3.01 -10.89
N GLU A 180 22.52 3.10 -11.54
CA GLU A 180 23.73 2.46 -11.06
C GLU A 180 23.93 2.84 -9.59
N THR A 181 23.99 1.83 -8.73
CA THR A 181 24.56 2.01 -7.40
C THR A 181 26.01 2.40 -7.63
N HIS A 182 26.33 3.69 -7.54
CA HIS A 182 27.69 4.16 -7.44
C HIS A 182 28.30 3.48 -6.21
N ALA A 183 28.97 2.36 -6.45
CA ALA A 183 29.83 1.73 -5.49
C ALA A 183 30.94 2.73 -5.17
N SER A 184 30.97 3.16 -3.91
CA SER A 184 32.13 3.82 -3.34
C SER A 184 33.37 2.97 -3.62
N SER A 185 34.33 3.53 -4.34
CA SER A 185 35.74 3.12 -4.31
C SER A 185 36.53 4.37 -3.99
N GLY A 186 37.23 4.32 -2.86
CA GLY A 186 37.88 5.47 -2.25
C GLY A 186 39.29 5.77 -2.74
N THR A 187 39.72 6.96 -2.30
CA THR A 187 41.06 7.33 -1.81
C THR A 187 42.18 7.58 -2.83
N SER A 188 42.63 8.84 -2.91
CA SER A 188 43.99 9.25 -2.48
C SER A 188 44.22 10.76 -2.57
N GLY A 189 44.60 11.37 -1.42
CA GLY A 189 45.39 12.61 -1.20
C GLY A 189 44.87 13.95 -1.73
N SER A 190 45.02 15.10 -1.07
CA SER A 190 45.95 15.46 0.02
C SER A 190 45.44 16.68 0.80
N GLU A 191 45.80 16.66 2.08
CA GLU A 191 46.08 17.75 3.03
C GLU A 191 45.78 19.21 2.61
N ASP A 192 44.94 19.89 3.39
CA ASP A 192 45.45 20.96 4.25
C ASP A 192 44.45 21.32 5.36
N SER A 193 44.93 21.33 6.60
CA SER A 193 44.30 21.96 7.76
C SER A 193 44.96 23.34 7.92
N PRO A 194 44.26 24.36 8.43
CA PRO A 194 44.26 24.48 9.89
C PRO A 194 42.98 25.07 10.51
N ASP A 195 42.71 24.56 11.71
CA ASP A 195 42.44 25.31 12.94
C ASP A 195 41.38 26.44 12.92
N ASN A 196 40.26 26.19 13.62
CA ASN A 196 39.87 27.08 14.70
C ASN A 196 38.85 26.44 15.66
N SER A 197 39.30 26.31 16.90
CA SER A 197 38.51 26.07 18.10
C SER A 197 37.48 27.19 18.34
N ALA A 198 36.22 26.86 18.61
CA ALA A 198 35.38 27.59 19.58
C ALA A 198 34.05 26.87 19.92
N LYS A 199 34.00 26.33 21.16
CA LYS A 199 32.89 26.39 22.14
C LYS A 199 31.44 26.01 21.74
N ASP A 200 30.99 24.87 22.27
CA ASP A 200 29.67 24.73 22.94
C ASP A 200 29.77 25.30 24.39
N PRO A 201 28.69 25.48 25.21
CA PRO A 201 27.28 25.03 25.09
C PRO A 201 26.23 26.11 25.52
N GLU A 202 24.99 25.67 25.82
CA GLU A 202 23.89 26.23 26.66
C GLU A 202 22.59 26.39 25.85
N ASP A 203 21.59 25.50 25.93
CA ASP A 203 20.88 24.93 27.11
C ASP A 203 20.22 26.00 27.99
N ALA A 204 19.22 26.69 27.43
CA ALA A 204 18.32 27.58 28.18
C ALA A 204 17.04 26.83 28.54
N LEU A 205 17.04 26.28 29.76
CA LEU A 205 15.88 25.76 30.48
C LEU A 205 14.86 26.87 30.74
N LEU A 206 13.62 26.60 30.36
CA LEU A 206 12.43 27.36 30.73
C LEU A 206 11.93 26.81 32.08
N THR A 207 12.09 27.56 33.17
CA THR A 207 11.31 27.33 34.41
C THR A 207 10.66 28.63 34.85
N ASP A 208 9.34 28.59 34.76
CA ASP A 208 8.35 29.56 35.18
C ASP A 208 8.44 29.81 36.70
N SER A 209 8.40 31.08 37.11
CA SER A 209 8.26 31.51 38.51
C SER A 209 6.82 31.98 38.71
N MET A 210 6.04 31.19 39.42
CA MET A 210 4.81 31.64 40.06
C MET A 210 5.17 32.20 41.44
N ASP A 211 5.03 33.52 41.60
CA ASP A 211 4.96 34.16 42.92
C ASP A 211 3.50 34.27 43.36
N GLU A 212 3.29 33.91 44.62
CA GLU A 212 2.08 34.05 45.43
C GLU A 212 1.85 35.51 45.84
N ASP A 213 0.60 35.99 45.73
CA ASP A 213 -0.21 36.68 46.75
C ASP A 213 -1.49 37.28 46.14
#